data_AF-A0A966PYR8-F1
#
_entry.id   AF-A0A966PYR8-F1
#
_cell.length_a   1.000
_cell.length_b   1.000
_cell.length_c   1.000
_cell.angle_alpha   90.00
_cell.angle_beta   90.00
_cell.angle_gamma   90.00
#
_symmetry.space_group_name_H-M   'P 1'
#
loop_
_entity.id
_entity.type
_entity.pdbx_description
1 polymer ?
#
loop_
_entity_poly.entity_id
_entity_poly.type
_entity_poly.pdbx_seq_one_letter_code
_entity_poly.pdbx_strand_id
1 'polypeptide(L)'
;LIVANNTANSVVSISKTANLAYGNANTKLANTTGVTFAGDLNFSGNLTLSTAGSNSFIKLDGLRVGYLEIPPNRQTANYVATYADSGKHIIHPASDANNRIFTIPSNATVPYANGTVLTFINMANTVTINVASDTMYLAGDTTGNTAARNLGVYGLATAVKIDTTIWIISGTNLA
;
A
#
# COMPACT_ATOMS: atom_id res chain seq x y z
N LEU A 1 28.34 8.83 48.38
CA LEU A 1 28.97 8.65 47.05
C LEU A 1 28.10 9.40 46.06
N ILE A 2 28.67 10.43 45.45
CA ILE A 2 28.04 11.29 44.46
C ILE A 2 27.56 10.40 43.30
N VAL A 3 26.28 10.46 42.93
CA VAL A 3 25.87 9.95 41.61
C VAL A 3 26.48 10.92 40.63
N ALA A 4 27.68 10.58 40.18
CA ALA A 4 28.41 11.35 39.20
C ALA A 4 27.51 11.42 37.95
N ASN A 5 27.10 12.63 37.61
CA ASN A 5 26.68 12.94 36.26
C ASN A 5 27.86 12.59 35.36
N ASN A 6 27.81 11.43 34.73
CA ASN A 6 28.70 11.12 33.62
C ASN A 6 27.95 10.41 32.48
N THR A 7 27.21 11.28 31.78
CA THR A 7 27.18 11.46 30.32
C THR A 7 26.65 10.37 29.38
N ALA A 8 26.00 9.28 29.84
CA ALA A 8 25.14 8.48 28.95
C ALA A 8 24.01 7.70 29.66
N ASN A 9 22.76 8.16 29.51
CA ASN A 9 21.48 7.44 29.71
C ASN A 9 20.91 7.29 31.14
N SER A 10 19.82 8.03 31.43
CA SER A 10 19.06 7.98 32.69
C SER A 10 17.96 6.91 32.64
N VAL A 11 18.29 5.68 33.02
CA VAL A 11 17.30 4.63 33.30
C VAL A 11 16.78 4.85 34.72
N VAL A 12 15.46 5.05 34.88
CA VAL A 12 14.81 4.89 36.19
C VAL A 12 15.08 3.46 36.62
N SER A 13 16.06 3.33 37.52
CA SER A 13 16.38 2.10 38.19
C SER A 13 15.25 1.86 39.18
N ILE A 14 14.24 1.09 38.75
CA ILE A 14 13.40 0.40 39.71
C ILE A 14 14.33 -0.59 40.39
N SER A 15 14.80 -0.18 41.56
CA SER A 15 15.62 -0.97 42.46
C SER A 15 14.80 -2.15 42.95
N LYS A 16 14.85 -3.24 42.19
CA LYS A 16 14.90 -4.65 42.63
C LYS A 16 14.73 -5.55 41.42
N THR A 17 15.67 -6.47 41.28
CA THR A 17 15.61 -7.75 40.57
C THR A 17 14.21 -8.19 40.14
N ALA A 18 13.81 -7.89 38.90
CA ALA A 18 12.77 -8.64 38.22
C ALA A 18 12.91 -8.46 36.70
N ASN A 19 13.00 -9.57 35.97
CA ASN A 19 12.48 -9.59 34.62
C ASN A 19 11.00 -9.22 34.73
N LEU A 20 10.50 -8.31 33.90
CA LEU A 20 9.05 -8.19 33.70
C LEU A 20 8.60 -9.36 32.82
N ALA A 21 8.70 -10.58 33.38
CA ALA A 21 8.07 -11.76 32.85
C ALA A 21 6.59 -11.65 33.20
N TYR A 22 5.84 -11.02 32.30
CA TYR A 22 4.38 -11.09 32.37
C TYR A 22 3.97 -12.48 31.91
N GLY A 23 3.97 -13.43 32.85
CA GLY A 23 3.50 -14.79 32.68
C GLY A 23 1.99 -14.84 32.51
N ASN A 24 1.51 -14.41 31.34
CA ASN A 24 0.18 -14.59 30.71
C ASN A 24 -0.14 -13.31 29.89
N ALA A 25 0.52 -13.28 28.72
CA ALA A 25 0.40 -12.52 27.47
C ALA A 25 -0.13 -11.08 27.38
N ASN A 26 -0.97 -10.57 28.29
CA ASN A 26 -1.63 -9.27 28.12
C ASN A 26 -1.32 -8.29 29.25
N THR A 27 -0.26 -7.52 29.07
CA THR A 27 0.03 -6.32 29.86
C THR A 27 -0.79 -5.15 29.37
N LYS A 28 -1.83 -4.77 30.11
CA LYS A 28 -2.48 -3.48 29.89
C LYS A 28 -1.71 -2.42 30.65
N LEU A 29 -0.91 -1.61 29.95
CA LEU A 29 -0.30 -0.44 30.55
C LEU A 29 -1.39 0.62 30.77
N ALA A 30 -1.95 0.65 31.97
CA ALA A 30 -3.00 1.59 32.35
C ALA A 30 -2.39 2.97 32.65
N ASN A 31 -2.11 3.75 31.60
CA ASN A 31 -1.73 5.16 31.74
C ASN A 31 -2.59 6.03 30.82
N THR A 32 -3.11 7.14 31.36
CA THR A 32 -4.07 8.04 30.69
C THR A 32 -3.40 9.08 29.80
N THR A 33 -2.06 9.03 29.64
CA THR A 33 -1.30 10.10 28.97
C THR A 33 -0.14 9.63 28.07
N GLY A 34 0.11 8.33 27.91
CA GLY A 34 1.09 7.81 26.94
C GLY A 34 2.09 6.79 27.50
N VAL A 35 2.82 6.16 26.57
CA VAL A 35 3.79 5.09 26.86
C VAL A 35 5.10 5.40 26.14
N THR A 36 6.20 5.50 26.87
CA THR A 36 7.55 5.76 26.33
C THR A 36 8.48 4.64 26.79
N PHE A 37 9.07 3.92 25.84
CA PHE A 37 10.02 2.84 26.13
C PHE A 37 11.45 3.39 25.99
N ALA A 38 12.31 3.15 26.99
CA ALA A 38 13.72 3.60 27.00
C ALA A 38 14.67 2.68 26.19
N GLY A 39 14.14 1.56 25.68
CA GLY A 39 14.83 0.63 24.80
C GLY A 39 13.86 0.02 23.79
N ASP A 40 14.36 -0.91 22.98
CA ASP A 40 13.60 -1.52 21.89
C ASP A 40 12.34 -2.25 22.38
N LEU A 41 11.27 -2.12 21.59
CA LEU A 41 10.01 -2.82 21.81
C LEU A 41 9.92 -3.99 20.82
N ASN A 42 10.20 -5.21 21.32
CA ASN A 42 10.25 -6.42 20.49
C ASN A 42 8.95 -7.24 20.60
N PHE A 43 8.32 -7.51 19.46
CA PHE A 43 7.09 -8.33 19.36
C PHE A 43 7.40 -9.65 18.63
N SER A 44 7.00 -10.78 19.20
CA SER A 44 7.14 -12.11 18.56
C SER A 44 5.99 -12.45 17.60
N GLY A 45 5.14 -11.47 17.28
CA GLY A 45 3.96 -11.59 16.41
C GLY A 45 3.55 -10.22 15.84
N ASN A 46 2.39 -10.15 15.18
CA ASN A 46 1.93 -8.92 14.52
C ASN A 46 1.72 -7.75 15.50
N LEU A 47 2.15 -6.55 15.08
CA LEU A 47 1.99 -5.30 15.82
C LEU A 47 0.79 -4.50 15.27
N THR A 48 -0.25 -4.32 16.10
CA THR A 48 -1.47 -3.58 15.74
C THR A 48 -1.47 -2.19 16.36
N LEU A 49 -1.30 -1.13 15.56
CA LEU A 49 -1.41 0.27 16.00
C LEU A 49 -2.71 0.89 15.44
N SER A 50 -3.54 1.44 16.33
CA SER A 50 -4.86 1.99 16.00
C SER A 50 -4.95 3.46 16.42
N THR A 51 -5.50 4.31 15.56
CA THR A 51 -5.67 5.74 15.82
C THR A 51 -7.07 6.21 15.47
N ALA A 52 -7.68 6.96 16.38
CA ALA A 52 -9.07 7.37 16.33
C ALA A 52 -9.31 8.53 15.34
N GLY A 53 -9.67 8.16 14.10
CA GLY A 53 -10.52 8.95 13.20
C GLY A 53 -9.88 10.10 12.41
N SER A 54 -10.20 10.35 11.16
CA SER A 54 -11.13 9.70 10.25
C SER A 54 -10.65 10.16 8.92
N ASN A 55 -9.73 9.46 8.28
CA ASN A 55 -8.52 10.22 8.04
C ASN A 55 -7.82 10.48 9.42
N SER A 56 -7.43 9.35 10.07
CA SER A 56 -6.40 9.08 11.11
C SER A 56 -5.83 7.68 10.89
N PHE A 57 -4.53 7.32 10.94
CA PHE A 57 -3.23 7.95 11.29
C PHE A 57 -2.58 7.52 12.61
N ILE A 58 -1.82 6.43 12.56
CA ILE A 58 -0.73 6.22 13.51
C ILE A 58 0.25 7.36 13.35
N LYS A 59 0.31 8.23 14.36
CA LYS A 59 1.29 9.31 14.44
C LYS A 59 2.53 8.80 15.13
N LEU A 60 3.51 8.37 14.35
CA LEU A 60 4.89 8.46 14.79
C LEU A 60 5.26 9.93 14.68
N ASP A 61 5.46 10.60 15.83
CA ASP A 61 5.90 12.00 15.89
C ASP A 61 5.02 13.00 15.10
N GLY A 62 3.70 12.78 15.08
CA GLY A 62 2.73 13.71 14.47
C GLY A 62 2.24 13.38 13.04
N LEU A 63 2.81 12.36 12.38
CA LEU A 63 2.58 12.03 10.96
C LEU A 63 1.46 11.01 10.66
N ARG A 64 0.82 11.06 9.49
CA ARG A 64 -0.22 10.14 9.00
C ARG A 64 0.31 8.75 8.58
N VAL A 65 -0.26 7.63 9.06
CA VAL A 65 0.01 6.26 8.55
C VAL A 65 -1.23 5.64 7.87
N GLY A 66 -1.08 5.15 6.62
CA GLY A 66 -2.13 4.60 5.73
C GLY A 66 -2.38 5.44 4.45
N TYR A 67 -3.27 5.00 3.55
CA TYR A 67 -3.69 5.74 2.34
C TYR A 67 -5.13 6.25 2.44
N LEU A 68 -5.36 7.53 2.12
CA LEU A 68 -6.68 8.19 2.13
C LEU A 68 -7.02 8.87 0.82
N GLU A 69 -5.98 9.27 0.10
CA GLU A 69 -6.06 9.51 -1.31
C GLU A 69 -5.76 8.19 -2.04
N ILE A 70 -6.01 8.14 -3.35
CA ILE A 70 -5.31 7.20 -4.23
C ILE A 70 -3.95 7.84 -4.54
N PRO A 71 -2.82 7.34 -4.02
CA PRO A 71 -1.55 8.01 -4.25
C PRO A 71 -1.16 7.94 -5.73
N PRO A 72 -0.63 9.04 -6.32
CA PRO A 72 -0.13 9.02 -7.68
C PRO A 72 1.15 8.19 -7.78
N ASN A 73 1.17 7.29 -8.76
CA ASN A 73 2.36 6.67 -9.31
C ASN A 73 2.50 7.13 -10.78
N ARG A 74 3.33 8.15 -11.03
CA ARG A 74 3.50 8.72 -12.38
C ARG A 74 4.49 7.92 -13.20
N GLN A 75 4.13 7.59 -14.44
CA GLN A 75 4.94 6.76 -15.34
C GLN A 75 5.11 7.42 -16.71
N THR A 76 6.35 7.52 -17.20
CA THR A 76 6.72 8.10 -18.51
C THR A 76 7.50 7.12 -19.39
N ALA A 77 7.23 5.82 -19.19
CA ALA A 77 7.86 4.70 -19.86
C ALA A 77 6.86 3.55 -19.89
N ASN A 78 7.18 2.47 -20.61
CA ASN A 78 6.45 1.24 -20.40
C ASN A 78 6.65 0.81 -18.93
N TYR A 79 5.59 0.37 -18.28
CA TYR A 79 5.58 0.11 -16.85
C TYR A 79 5.00 -1.26 -16.54
N VAL A 80 5.57 -1.93 -15.54
CA VAL A 80 5.01 -3.16 -14.96
C VAL A 80 4.63 -2.84 -13.52
N ALA A 81 3.36 -3.01 -13.18
CA ALA A 81 2.86 -2.76 -11.83
C ALA A 81 3.52 -3.70 -10.81
N THR A 82 3.62 -3.22 -9.58
CA THR A 82 4.23 -3.95 -8.45
C THR A 82 3.26 -4.07 -7.29
N TYR A 83 3.55 -4.93 -6.30
CA TYR A 83 2.69 -5.08 -5.12
C TYR A 83 2.43 -3.75 -4.40
N ALA A 84 3.40 -2.83 -4.44
CA ALA A 84 3.30 -1.50 -3.84
C ALA A 84 2.32 -0.56 -4.56
N ASP A 85 1.79 -0.94 -5.72
CA ASP A 85 0.78 -0.19 -6.47
C ASP A 85 -0.65 -0.52 -6.05
N SER A 86 -0.83 -1.50 -5.17
CA SER A 86 -2.14 -1.81 -4.59
C SER A 86 -2.78 -0.55 -3.99
N GLY A 87 -3.93 -0.15 -4.53
CA GLY A 87 -4.66 1.05 -4.10
C GLY A 87 -4.12 2.38 -4.60
N LYS A 88 -3.19 2.37 -5.58
CA LYS A 88 -2.65 3.59 -6.22
C LYS A 88 -3.28 3.85 -7.57
N HIS A 89 -3.13 5.08 -8.06
CA HIS A 89 -3.35 5.36 -9.47
C HIS A 89 -2.03 5.49 -10.23
N ILE A 90 -1.91 4.76 -11.33
CA ILE A 90 -0.79 4.78 -12.25
C ILE A 90 -1.14 5.78 -13.37
N ILE A 91 -0.45 6.92 -13.41
CA ILE A 91 -0.77 8.02 -14.32
C ILE A 91 0.26 8.19 -15.43
N HIS A 92 -0.19 8.17 -16.68
CA HIS A 92 0.55 8.64 -17.85
C HIS A 92 0.38 10.15 -18.00
N PRO A 93 1.43 10.98 -17.80
CA PRO A 93 1.31 12.44 -17.78
C PRO A 93 1.13 13.04 -19.17
N ALA A 94 0.51 14.22 -19.23
CA ALA A 94 0.27 14.97 -20.46
C ALA A 94 1.57 15.35 -21.21
N SER A 95 2.69 15.45 -20.49
CA SER A 95 4.00 15.78 -21.04
C SER A 95 4.66 14.63 -21.79
N ASP A 96 4.18 13.40 -21.61
CA ASP A 96 4.73 12.23 -22.28
C ASP A 96 3.99 11.97 -23.60
N ALA A 97 4.60 12.43 -24.68
CA ALA A 97 4.01 12.39 -26.01
C ALA A 97 4.17 11.03 -26.73
N ASN A 98 4.37 9.93 -26.00
CA ASN A 98 4.57 8.60 -26.58
C ASN A 98 3.41 7.65 -26.24
N ASN A 99 3.23 6.63 -27.07
CA ASN A 99 2.40 5.48 -26.69
C ASN A 99 3.10 4.68 -25.59
N ARG A 100 2.33 4.17 -24.63
CA ARG A 100 2.85 3.40 -23.50
C ARG A 100 2.14 2.08 -23.33
N ILE A 101 2.85 1.13 -22.71
CA ILE A 101 2.30 -0.15 -22.28
C ILE A 101 2.42 -0.21 -20.76
N PHE A 102 1.29 -0.30 -20.07
CA PHE A 102 1.22 -0.55 -18.63
C PHE A 102 0.75 -1.99 -18.41
N THR A 103 1.55 -2.78 -17.70
CA THR A 103 1.34 -4.21 -17.55
C THR A 103 1.02 -4.55 -16.11
N ILE A 104 -0.09 -5.24 -15.88
CA ILE A 104 -0.35 -5.98 -14.65
C ILE A 104 0.47 -7.29 -14.73
N PRO A 105 1.43 -7.52 -13.83
CA PRO A 105 2.23 -8.75 -13.82
C PRO A 105 1.35 -9.98 -13.50
N SER A 106 1.87 -11.16 -13.82
CA SER A 106 1.19 -12.42 -13.49
C SER A 106 1.15 -12.66 -11.98
N ASN A 107 0.16 -13.41 -11.51
CA ASN A 107 0.11 -13.85 -10.12
C ASN A 107 1.35 -14.65 -9.69
N ALA A 108 2.01 -15.34 -10.62
CA ALA A 108 3.24 -16.10 -10.35
C ALA A 108 4.43 -15.21 -9.94
N THR A 109 4.49 -13.98 -10.46
CA THR A 109 5.57 -13.03 -10.17
C THR A 109 5.19 -11.99 -9.13
N VAL A 110 3.92 -11.57 -9.10
CA VAL A 110 3.39 -10.65 -8.09
C VAL A 110 2.01 -11.16 -7.63
N PRO A 111 1.95 -11.89 -6.51
CA PRO A 111 0.71 -12.47 -6.00
C PRO A 111 -0.12 -11.41 -5.27
N TYR A 112 -0.73 -10.50 -6.03
CA TYR A 112 -1.71 -9.58 -5.48
C TYR A 112 -2.83 -10.34 -4.77
N ALA A 113 -3.28 -9.84 -3.62
CA ALA A 113 -4.44 -10.39 -2.94
C ALA A 113 -5.72 -10.18 -3.78
N ASN A 114 -6.67 -11.11 -3.70
CA ASN A 114 -8.01 -10.91 -4.29
C ASN A 114 -8.63 -9.63 -3.70
N GLY A 115 -9.25 -8.82 -4.56
CA GLY A 115 -9.76 -7.49 -4.21
C GLY A 115 -8.74 -6.36 -4.38
N THR A 116 -7.50 -6.64 -4.81
CA THR A 116 -6.54 -5.58 -5.16
C THR A 116 -7.09 -4.72 -6.30
N VAL A 117 -6.93 -3.39 -6.16
CA VAL A 117 -7.36 -2.40 -7.14
C VAL A 117 -6.15 -1.66 -7.69
N LEU A 118 -6.09 -1.52 -9.01
CA LEU A 118 -5.15 -0.68 -9.74
C LEU A 118 -5.94 0.30 -10.62
N THR A 119 -5.74 1.59 -10.42
CA THR A 119 -6.35 2.63 -11.27
C THR A 119 -5.33 3.14 -12.28
N PHE A 120 -5.73 3.31 -13.53
CA PHE A 120 -4.94 3.83 -14.62
C PHE A 120 -5.56 5.15 -15.09
N ILE A 121 -4.74 6.19 -15.22
CA ILE A 121 -5.16 7.49 -15.72
C ILE A 121 -4.26 7.86 -16.89
N ASN A 122 -4.86 8.28 -18.01
CA ASN A 122 -4.12 8.67 -19.19
C ASN A 122 -4.38 10.14 -19.57
N MET A 123 -3.31 10.92 -19.70
CA MET A 123 -3.38 12.34 -20.08
C MET A 123 -2.75 12.64 -21.45
N ALA A 124 -2.17 11.66 -22.16
CA ALA A 124 -1.56 11.85 -23.50
C ALA A 124 -1.46 10.53 -24.30
N ASN A 125 -1.57 10.61 -25.64
CA ASN A 125 -1.49 9.46 -26.56
C ASN A 125 -2.25 8.21 -26.09
N THR A 126 -1.91 7.01 -26.59
CA THR A 126 -2.56 5.77 -26.18
C THR A 126 -1.73 5.03 -25.13
N VAL A 127 -2.39 4.55 -24.07
CA VAL A 127 -1.82 3.59 -23.12
C VAL A 127 -2.46 2.24 -23.35
N THR A 128 -1.69 1.22 -23.71
CA THR A 128 -2.15 -0.17 -23.72
C THR A 128 -1.99 -0.75 -22.32
N ILE A 129 -3.10 -1.11 -21.69
CA ILE A 129 -3.16 -1.83 -20.43
C ILE A 129 -3.18 -3.31 -20.75
N ASN A 130 -2.11 -4.00 -20.39
CA ASN A 130 -1.95 -5.43 -20.58
C ASN A 130 -1.99 -6.15 -19.24
N VAL A 131 -2.37 -7.42 -19.25
CA VAL A 131 -2.11 -8.36 -18.17
C VAL A 131 -1.15 -9.42 -18.72
N ALA A 132 -0.22 -9.94 -17.91
CA ALA A 132 0.78 -10.92 -18.37
C ALA A 132 0.13 -12.28 -18.73
N SER A 133 0.43 -13.35 -18.00
CA SER A 133 -0.20 -14.66 -18.23
C SER A 133 -1.55 -14.83 -17.54
N ASP A 134 -1.95 -13.87 -16.71
CA ASP A 134 -3.27 -13.85 -16.07
C ASP A 134 -4.34 -13.41 -17.09
N THR A 135 -5.60 -13.54 -16.73
CA THR A 135 -6.75 -13.18 -17.57
C THR A 135 -7.35 -11.85 -17.12
N MET A 136 -7.67 -10.95 -18.06
CA MET A 136 -8.36 -9.68 -17.75
C MET A 136 -9.60 -9.54 -18.64
N TYR A 137 -10.79 -9.50 -18.03
CA TYR A 137 -12.05 -9.29 -18.73
C TYR A 137 -12.45 -7.82 -18.76
N LEU A 138 -13.00 -7.35 -19.87
CA LEU A 138 -13.66 -6.05 -19.94
C LEU A 138 -15.06 -6.14 -19.32
N ALA A 139 -15.35 -5.30 -18.33
CA ALA A 139 -16.68 -5.23 -17.73
C ALA A 139 -17.73 -4.80 -18.78
N GLY A 140 -18.87 -5.48 -18.81
CA GLY A 140 -19.95 -5.22 -19.75
C GLY A 140 -19.76 -5.86 -21.13
N ASP A 141 -18.60 -6.45 -21.41
CA ASP A 141 -18.41 -7.28 -22.59
C ASP A 141 -18.97 -8.69 -22.35
N THR A 142 -20.03 -9.03 -23.07
CA THR A 142 -20.69 -10.34 -23.00
C THR A 142 -20.00 -11.39 -23.85
N THR A 143 -18.99 -11.02 -24.65
CA THR A 143 -18.23 -11.94 -25.51
C THR A 143 -17.04 -12.57 -24.79
N GLY A 144 -16.68 -12.08 -23.60
CA GLY A 144 -15.56 -12.60 -22.81
C GLY A 144 -14.19 -12.26 -23.39
N ASN A 145 -14.03 -11.11 -24.06
CA ASN A 145 -12.75 -10.68 -24.60
C ASN A 145 -11.72 -10.47 -23.48
N THR A 146 -10.55 -11.09 -23.63
CA THR A 146 -9.44 -11.03 -22.66
C THR A 146 -8.21 -10.30 -23.18
N ALA A 147 -8.30 -9.64 -24.33
CA ALA A 147 -7.16 -8.95 -24.92
C ALA A 147 -6.80 -7.68 -24.12
N ALA A 148 -5.56 -7.21 -24.30
CA ALA A 148 -5.13 -5.92 -23.77
C ALA A 148 -6.10 -4.79 -24.15
N ARG A 149 -6.23 -3.79 -23.28
CA ARG A 149 -7.14 -2.64 -23.46
C ARG A 149 -6.37 -1.40 -23.84
N ASN A 150 -6.88 -0.63 -24.79
CA ASN A 150 -6.33 0.67 -25.15
C ASN A 150 -7.08 1.77 -24.41
N LEU A 151 -6.38 2.45 -23.51
CA LEU A 151 -6.86 3.63 -22.80
C LEU A 151 -6.47 4.89 -23.59
N GLY A 152 -7.46 5.55 -24.17
CA GLY A 152 -7.29 6.79 -24.92
C GLY A 152 -6.95 7.99 -24.03
N VAL A 153 -6.64 9.12 -24.67
CA VAL A 153 -6.32 10.39 -23.99
C VAL A 153 -7.50 10.84 -23.11
N TYR A 154 -7.19 11.38 -21.93
CA TYR A 154 -8.16 11.73 -20.88
C TYR A 154 -9.01 10.55 -20.40
N GLY A 155 -8.51 9.32 -20.61
CA GLY A 155 -9.14 8.10 -20.13
C GLY A 155 -8.82 7.79 -18.68
N LEU A 156 -9.75 7.12 -18.02
CA LEU A 156 -9.57 6.53 -16.70
C LEU A 156 -10.10 5.10 -16.73
N ALA A 157 -9.31 4.15 -16.24
CA ALA A 157 -9.71 2.76 -16.09
C ALA A 157 -9.29 2.20 -14.73
N THR A 158 -10.08 1.28 -14.18
CA THR A 158 -9.76 0.60 -12.93
C THR A 158 -9.84 -0.90 -13.14
N ALA A 159 -8.76 -1.60 -12.80
CA ALA A 159 -8.69 -3.05 -12.80
C ALA A 159 -8.80 -3.57 -11.36
N VAL A 160 -9.63 -4.58 -11.17
CA VAL A 160 -9.87 -5.24 -9.88
C VAL A 160 -9.53 -6.72 -10.02
N LYS A 161 -8.70 -7.24 -9.10
CA LYS A 161 -8.41 -8.66 -9.04
C LYS A 161 -9.60 -9.39 -8.41
N ILE A 162 -10.22 -10.30 -9.15
CA ILE A 162 -11.44 -11.02 -8.71
C ILE A 162 -11.17 -12.49 -8.38
N ASP A 163 -10.06 -13.04 -8.87
CA ASP A 163 -9.55 -14.37 -8.51
C ASP A 163 -8.03 -14.41 -8.68
N THR A 164 -7.40 -15.53 -8.32
CA THR A 164 -5.95 -15.78 -8.31
C THR A 164 -5.27 -15.30 -9.58
N THR A 165 -5.85 -15.57 -10.76
CA THR A 165 -5.33 -15.18 -12.08
C THR A 165 -6.37 -14.42 -12.91
N ILE A 166 -7.38 -13.81 -12.27
CA ILE A 166 -8.47 -13.15 -12.99
C ILE A 166 -8.62 -11.70 -12.52
N TRP A 167 -8.62 -10.80 -13.49
CA TRP A 167 -8.90 -9.38 -13.35
C TRP A 167 -10.16 -9.01 -14.14
N ILE A 168 -10.88 -8.03 -13.65
CA ILE A 168 -11.91 -7.32 -14.42
C ILE A 168 -11.53 -5.85 -14.49
N ILE A 169 -11.68 -5.24 -15.67
CA ILE A 169 -11.36 -3.82 -15.89
C ILE A 169 -12.56 -3.09 -16.48
N SER A 170 -12.74 -1.84 -16.07
CA SER A 170 -13.75 -0.92 -16.62
C SER A 170 -13.21 0.49 -16.67
N GLY A 171 -13.69 1.32 -17.59
CA GLY A 171 -13.26 2.71 -17.67
C GLY A 171 -13.94 3.51 -18.78
N THR A 172 -13.63 4.80 -18.81
CA THR A 172 -13.99 5.71 -19.91
C THR A 172 -12.81 5.84 -20.88
N ASN A 173 -13.12 5.98 -22.17
CA ASN A 173 -12.12 5.93 -23.26
C ASN A 173 -11.26 4.66 -23.22
N LEU A 174 -11.83 3.55 -22.75
CA LEU A 174 -11.20 2.24 -22.70
C LEU A 174 -11.81 1.35 -23.79
N ALA A 175 -10.97 0.88 -24.72
CA ALA A 175 -11.37 0.00 -25.82
C ALA A 175 -10.64 -1.34 -25.75
#